data_AF-A0A3D5X4X3-F1
#
_entry.id   AF-A0A3D5X4X3-F1
#
_cell.length_a   1.000
_cell.length_b   1.000
_cell.length_c   1.000
_cell.angle_alpha   90.00
_cell.angle_beta   90.00
_cell.angle_gamma   90.00
#
_symmetry.space_group_name_H-M   'P 1'
#
loop_
_entity.id
_entity.type
_entity.pdbx_description
1 polymer ?
#
loop_
_entity_poly.entity_id
_entity_poly.type
_entity_poly.pdbx_seq_one_letter_code
_entity_poly.pdbx_strand_id
1 'polypeptide(L)'
;IKKDFVTIEGDKAIYKNRWVAGGTEIVWDMVHYDVQLIGGVVLHQGKIAEMATGEGKTLVATLPVYLNAIAGLGVHIVTVNDYLARRDSEWMGPLYEFHGLSVDCIDKHQP
;
A
#
# COMPACT_ATOMS: atom_id res chain seq x y z
N ILE A 1 6.76 -6.84 -17.19
CA ILE A 1 7.40 -6.61 -15.87
C ILE A 1 7.21 -7.89 -15.06
N LYS A 2 8.27 -8.62 -14.74
CA LYS A 2 8.16 -9.81 -13.88
C LYS A 2 7.99 -9.30 -12.45
N LYS A 3 6.84 -9.58 -11.82
CA LYS A 3 6.55 -9.18 -10.44
C LYS A 3 6.90 -10.35 -9.52
N ASP A 4 7.78 -10.12 -8.55
CA ASP A 4 8.35 -11.21 -7.74
C ASP A 4 7.34 -11.88 -6.78
N PHE A 5 6.17 -11.26 -6.62
CA PHE A 5 5.10 -11.68 -5.71
C PHE A 5 3.97 -12.49 -6.38
N VAL A 6 4.01 -12.72 -7.70
CA VAL A 6 3.00 -13.55 -8.38
C VAL A 6 3.66 -14.66 -9.19
N THR A 7 3.16 -15.88 -9.03
CA THR A 7 3.55 -17.03 -9.84
C THR A 7 2.34 -17.50 -10.63
N ILE A 8 2.51 -17.85 -11.90
CA ILE A 8 1.44 -18.41 -12.73
C ILE A 8 1.70 -19.91 -12.89
N GLU A 9 0.75 -20.72 -12.45
CA GLU A 9 0.77 -22.18 -12.59
C GLU A 9 -0.45 -22.62 -13.41
N GLY A 10 -0.25 -22.84 -14.71
CA GLY A 10 -1.34 -23.14 -15.64
C GLY A 10 -2.31 -21.95 -15.77
N ASP A 11 -3.54 -22.15 -15.32
CA ASP A 11 -4.62 -21.15 -15.30
C ASP A 11 -4.75 -20.39 -13.97
N LYS A 12 -3.88 -20.67 -12.99
CA LYS A 12 -3.94 -20.07 -11.65
C LYS A 12 -2.85 -19.01 -11.47
N ALA A 13 -3.25 -17.86 -10.93
CA ALA A 13 -2.33 -16.87 -10.37
C ALA A 13 -2.22 -17.09 -8.86
N ILE A 14 -0.99 -17.36 -8.39
CA ILE A 14 -0.66 -17.55 -6.98
C ILE A 14 0.06 -16.30 -6.49
N TYR A 15 -0.59 -15.59 -5.57
CA TYR A 15 -0.04 -14.40 -4.94
C TYR A 15 0.71 -14.77 -3.66
N LYS A 16 1.97 -14.34 -3.57
CA LYS A 16 2.79 -14.51 -2.37
C LYS A 16 2.35 -13.49 -1.32
N ASN A 17 2.25 -13.93 -0.08
CA ASN A 17 2.01 -13.07 1.08
C ASN A 17 3.32 -12.65 1.78
N ARG A 18 4.49 -12.84 1.15
CA ARG A 18 5.79 -12.54 1.73
C ARG A 18 6.70 -11.87 0.70
N TRP A 19 7.34 -10.76 1.09
CA TRP A 19 8.28 -10.01 0.25
C TRP A 19 9.22 -9.15 1.11
N VAL A 20 10.24 -8.56 0.48
CA VAL A 20 11.15 -7.62 1.16
C VAL A 20 10.54 -6.22 1.10
N ALA A 21 10.46 -5.54 2.26
CA ALA A 21 10.10 -4.13 2.36
C ALA A 21 10.99 -3.45 3.40
N GLY A 22 11.53 -2.27 3.07
CA GLY A 22 12.43 -1.53 3.97
C GLY A 22 13.69 -2.31 4.36
N GLY A 23 14.13 -3.26 3.51
CA GLY A 23 15.30 -4.10 3.73
C GLY A 23 15.07 -5.34 4.60
N THR A 24 13.83 -5.61 5.04
CA THR A 24 13.50 -6.81 5.82
C THR A 24 12.44 -7.63 5.11
N GLU A 25 12.51 -8.96 5.22
CA GLU A 25 11.44 -9.83 4.74
C GLU A 25 10.23 -9.75 5.68
N ILE A 26 9.07 -9.44 5.11
CA ILE A 26 7.81 -9.28 5.83
C ILE A 26 6.80 -10.31 5.35
N VAL A 27 5.94 -10.77 6.26
CA VAL A 27 4.74 -11.54 5.95
C VAL A 27 3.55 -10.60 6.07
N TRP A 28 2.78 -10.47 4.99
CA TRP A 28 1.55 -9.72 4.95
C TRP A 28 0.40 -10.63 5.39
N ASP A 29 -0.01 -10.45 6.64
CA ASP A 29 -1.09 -11.22 7.29
C ASP A 29 -1.92 -10.25 8.13
N MET A 30 -2.58 -9.31 7.45
CA MET A 30 -3.32 -8.23 8.09
C MET A 30 -4.76 -8.22 7.61
N VAL A 31 -5.67 -7.99 8.56
CA VAL A 31 -7.09 -7.75 8.31
C VAL A 31 -7.44 -6.42 8.94
N HIS A 32 -8.16 -5.57 8.22
CA HIS A 32 -8.60 -4.29 8.78
C HIS A 32 -9.57 -4.50 9.94
N TYR A 33 -9.35 -3.77 11.03
CA TYR A 33 -10.32 -3.62 12.12
C TYR A 33 -11.35 -2.52 11.79
N ASP A 34 -12.50 -2.54 12.47
CA ASP A 34 -13.58 -1.56 12.24
C ASP A 34 -13.11 -0.11 12.35
N VAL A 35 -12.26 0.21 13.33
CA VAL A 35 -11.69 1.54 13.51
C VAL A 35 -10.84 1.98 12.32
N GLN A 36 -10.20 1.03 11.63
CA GLN A 36 -9.38 1.30 10.45
C GLN A 36 -10.25 1.57 9.22
N LEU A 37 -11.40 0.89 9.10
CA LEU A 37 -12.40 1.19 8.07
C LEU A 37 -12.97 2.59 8.25
N ILE A 38 -13.29 2.98 9.50
CA ILE A 38 -13.73 4.35 9.82
C ILE A 38 -12.66 5.36 9.43
N GLY A 39 -11.39 5.11 9.78
CA GLY A 39 -10.27 5.96 9.39
C GLY A 39 -10.16 6.12 7.86
N GLY A 40 -10.33 5.03 7.10
CA GLY A 40 -10.32 5.06 5.64
C GLY A 40 -11.44 5.92 5.05
N VAL A 41 -12.66 5.82 5.60
CA VAL A 41 -13.81 6.65 5.20
C VAL A 41 -13.53 8.13 5.49
N VAL A 42 -12.99 8.46 6.67
CA VAL A 42 -12.65 9.84 7.04
C VAL A 42 -11.62 10.43 6.08
N LEU A 43 -10.57 9.68 5.73
CA LEU A 43 -9.56 10.12 4.78
C LEU A 43 -10.16 10.32 3.37
N HIS A 44 -11.01 9.40 2.90
CA HIS A 44 -11.67 9.56 1.59
C HIS A 44 -12.58 10.79 1.53
N GLN A 45 -13.20 11.19 2.66
CA GLN A 45 -13.99 12.41 2.77
C GLN A 45 -13.14 13.70 2.79
N GLY A 46 -11.82 13.63 2.64
CA GLY A 46 -10.93 14.79 2.66
C GLY A 46 -10.73 15.39 4.06
N LYS A 47 -10.95 14.60 5.11
CA LYS A 47 -10.79 15.00 6.52
C LYS A 47 -9.52 14.40 7.13
N ILE A 48 -9.15 14.89 8.31
CA ILE A 48 -8.02 14.37 9.09
C ILE A 48 -8.52 13.19 9.94
N ALA A 49 -7.93 12.02 9.75
CA ALA A 49 -8.13 10.87 10.64
C ALA A 49 -7.04 10.87 11.74
N GLU A 50 -7.39 11.34 12.94
CA GLU A 50 -6.52 11.21 14.10
C GLU A 50 -6.50 9.76 14.59
N MET A 51 -5.30 9.20 14.69
CA MET A 51 -5.07 7.81 15.09
C MET A 51 -3.81 7.76 15.97
N ALA A 52 -3.78 6.87 16.96
CA ALA A 52 -2.59 6.66 17.78
C ALA A 52 -1.51 5.86 17.04
N THR A 53 -0.28 5.92 17.55
CA THR A 53 0.80 5.04 17.07
C THR A 53 0.45 3.59 17.35
N GLY A 54 0.60 2.71 16.36
CA GLY A 54 0.25 1.29 16.46
C GLY A 54 -1.15 0.94 15.94
N GLU A 55 -2.02 1.91 15.65
CA GLU A 55 -3.36 1.64 15.10
C GLU A 55 -3.38 1.29 13.60
N GLY A 56 -2.20 1.17 12.98
CA GLY A 56 -2.08 0.75 11.58
C GLY A 56 -2.38 1.85 10.55
N LYS A 57 -1.94 3.09 10.80
CA LYS A 57 -2.13 4.24 9.88
C LYS A 57 -1.75 3.94 8.43
N THR A 58 -0.65 3.22 8.22
CA THR A 58 -0.20 2.80 6.88
C THR A 58 -1.20 1.85 6.21
N LEU A 59 -1.74 0.89 6.95
CA LEU A 59 -2.76 -0.04 6.46
C LEU A 59 -4.09 0.69 6.18
N VAL A 60 -4.47 1.64 7.03
CA VAL A 60 -5.67 2.48 6.84
C VAL A 60 -5.60 3.27 5.54
N ALA A 61 -4.44 3.83 5.22
CA ALA A 61 -4.25 4.62 4.00
C ALA A 61 -4.48 3.81 2.71
N THR A 62 -4.39 2.47 2.75
CA THR A 62 -4.62 1.63 1.56
C THR A 62 -6.05 1.73 1.02
N LEU A 63 -7.04 1.93 1.91
CA LEU A 63 -8.45 2.03 1.56
C LEU A 63 -8.74 3.25 0.66
N PRO A 64 -8.46 4.50 1.08
CA PRO A 64 -8.68 5.66 0.23
C PRO A 64 -7.72 5.74 -0.95
N VAL A 65 -6.49 5.21 -0.85
CA VAL A 65 -5.57 5.15 -1.99
C VAL A 65 -6.16 4.32 -3.11
N TYR A 66 -6.59 3.10 -2.82
CA TYR A 66 -7.17 2.22 -3.82
C TYR A 66 -8.42 2.85 -4.45
N LEU A 67 -9.35 3.31 -3.62
CA LEU A 67 -10.62 3.87 -4.07
C LEU A 67 -10.45 5.12 -4.95
N ASN A 68 -9.52 6.01 -4.61
CA ASN A 68 -9.30 7.21 -5.42
C ASN A 68 -8.47 6.92 -6.67
N ALA A 69 -7.55 5.93 -6.62
CA ALA A 69 -6.70 5.58 -7.75
C ALA A 69 -7.48 4.94 -8.91
N ILE A 70 -8.54 4.17 -8.65
CA ILE A 70 -9.35 3.55 -9.70
C ILE A 70 -10.09 4.57 -10.60
N ALA A 71 -10.16 5.84 -10.19
CA ALA A 71 -10.65 6.92 -11.06
C ALA A 71 -9.64 7.31 -12.17
N GLY A 72 -8.42 6.76 -12.16
CA GLY A 72 -7.39 7.02 -13.18
C GLY A 72 -6.68 8.37 -13.03
N LEU A 73 -6.90 9.09 -11.93
CA LEU A 73 -6.33 10.42 -11.67
C LEU A 73 -5.02 10.37 -10.85
N GLY A 74 -4.66 9.18 -10.35
CA GLY A 74 -3.52 9.00 -9.44
C GLY A 74 -3.83 9.42 -7.99
N VAL A 75 -2.97 8.98 -7.07
CA VAL A 75 -3.02 9.35 -5.65
C VAL A 75 -1.60 9.56 -5.16
N HIS A 76 -1.35 10.65 -4.44
CA HIS A 76 -0.05 10.93 -3.83
C HIS A 76 -0.11 10.67 -2.33
N ILE A 77 0.77 9.80 -1.84
CA ILE A 77 0.99 9.58 -0.41
C ILE A 77 2.28 10.29 -0.01
N VAL A 78 2.14 11.28 0.87
CA VAL A 78 3.26 12.10 1.35
C VAL A 78 3.66 11.61 2.73
N THR A 79 4.93 11.28 2.89
CA THR A 79 5.54 10.90 4.16
C THR A 79 6.48 12.00 4.65
N VAL A 80 6.95 11.87 5.89
CA VAL A 80 7.87 12.85 6.49
C VAL A 80 9.34 12.63 6.12
N ASN A 81 9.67 11.50 5.50
CA ASN A 81 11.02 11.19 5.01
C ASN A 81 11.02 10.06 3.97
N ASP A 82 12.13 9.96 3.26
CA ASP A 82 12.38 9.06 2.14
C ASP A 82 12.35 7.59 2.57
N TYR A 83 12.82 7.30 3.78
CA TYR A 83 12.79 5.93 4.31
C TYR A 83 11.35 5.43 4.45
N LEU A 84 10.46 6.24 5.02
CA LEU A 84 9.04 5.90 5.17
C LEU A 84 8.35 5.83 3.81
N ALA A 85 8.67 6.74 2.88
CA ALA A 85 8.12 6.70 1.51
C ALA A 85 8.48 5.37 0.83
N ARG A 86 9.76 5.02 0.83
CA ARG A 86 10.25 3.79 0.21
C ARG A 86 9.67 2.56 0.90
N ARG A 87 9.77 2.47 2.22
CA ARG A 87 9.25 1.33 3.00
C ARG A 87 7.75 1.14 2.76
N ASP A 88 6.94 2.19 2.82
CA ASP A 88 5.49 2.06 2.67
C ASP A 88 5.09 1.73 1.23
N SER A 89 5.82 2.25 0.23
CA SER A 89 5.64 1.87 -1.18
C SER A 89 5.99 0.40 -1.46
N GLU A 90 7.02 -0.14 -0.81
CA GLU A 90 7.42 -1.55 -0.95
C GLU A 90 6.50 -2.47 -0.15
N TRP A 91 6.07 -2.02 1.03
CA TRP A 91 5.20 -2.79 1.90
C TRP A 91 3.79 -2.89 1.32
N MET A 92 3.16 -1.78 0.93
CA MET A 92 1.79 -1.79 0.39
C MET A 92 1.75 -1.96 -1.14
N GLY A 93 2.89 -1.83 -1.81
CA GLY A 93 2.99 -1.91 -3.27
C GLY A 93 2.34 -3.15 -3.89
N PRO A 94 2.73 -4.37 -3.47
CA PRO A 94 2.13 -5.60 -3.98
C PRO A 94 0.61 -5.65 -3.84
N LEU A 95 0.05 -5.11 -2.75
CA LEU A 95 -1.40 -5.05 -2.54
C LEU A 95 -2.10 -4.27 -3.65
N TYR A 96 -1.57 -3.09 -4.00
CA TYR A 96 -2.13 -2.27 -5.08
C TYR A 96 -1.91 -2.93 -6.45
N GLU A 97 -0.74 -3.51 -6.67
CA GLU A 97 -0.37 -4.15 -7.94
C GLU A 97 -1.15 -5.43 -8.21
N PHE A 98 -1.54 -6.18 -7.17
CA PHE A 98 -2.49 -7.29 -7.29
C PHE A 98 -3.83 -6.83 -7.89
N HIS A 99 -4.26 -5.61 -7.55
CA HIS A 99 -5.51 -5.03 -8.05
C HIS A 99 -5.32 -4.21 -9.33
N GLY A 100 -4.20 -4.38 -10.04
CA GLY A 100 -3.96 -3.79 -11.35
C GLY A 100 -3.48 -2.33 -11.33
N LEU A 101 -3.14 -1.78 -10.15
CA LEU A 101 -2.55 -0.46 -10.05
C LEU A 101 -1.03 -0.52 -10.23
N SER A 102 -0.41 0.60 -10.60
CA SER A 102 1.03 0.79 -10.56
C SER A 102 1.42 1.65 -9.36
N VAL A 103 2.55 1.34 -8.73
CA VAL A 103 3.06 2.09 -7.57
C VAL A 103 4.50 2.51 -7.85
N ASP A 104 4.83 3.75 -7.51
CA ASP A 104 6.18 4.25 -7.58
C ASP A 104 6.51 5.14 -6.37
N CYS A 105 7.80 5.34 -6.12
CA CYS A 105 8.32 6.17 -5.04
C CYS A 105 9.38 7.10 -5.60
N ILE A 106 9.18 8.41 -5.40
CA ILE A 106 10.04 9.46 -5.96
C ILE A 106 11.51 9.25 -5.55
N ASP A 107 11.77 8.80 -4.33
CA ASP A 107 13.13 8.59 -3.79
C ASP A 107 13.88 7.40 -4.41
N LYS A 108 13.26 6.67 -5.36
CA LYS A 108 13.95 5.66 -6.18
C LYS A 108 14.64 6.28 -7.40
N HIS A 109 14.40 7.56 -7.67
CA HIS A 109 14.90 8.28 -8.84
C HIS A 109 15.91 9.35 -8.45
N GLN A 110 16.88 9.62 -9.34
CA GLN A 110 17.77 10.77 -9.19
C GLN A 110 17.09 12.04 -9.73
N PRO A 111 17.42 13.24 -9.20
CA PRO A 111 16.86 14.50 -9.65
C PRO A 111 17.14 14.82 -11.13
#